data_AF-A0A497GLH8-F1
#
_entry.id   AF-A0A497GLH8-F1
#
_cell.length_a   1.000
_cell.length_b   1.000
_cell.length_c   1.000
_cell.angle_alpha   90.00
_cell.angle_beta   90.00
_cell.angle_gamma   90.00
#
_symmetry.space_group_name_H-M   'P 1'
#
loop_
_entity.id
_entity.type
_entity.pdbx_description
1 polymer ?
#
loop_
_entity_poly.entity_id
_entity_poly.type
_entity_poly.pdbx_seq_one_letter_code
_entity_poly.pdbx_strand_id
1 'polypeptide(L)'
;MVKVSFKAILTSKSMTRDPTGSHIIRLEFVEERELPTPIIMTGQEASGIVREIAPVVQQVVRSMPFIGGGKYVMPRLTLWLTEDEWDKLEPKPDIGDEVEIIVEGTSVTIRYQK
;
A
#
# COMPACT_ATOMS: atom_id res chain seq x y z
N MET A 1 9.95 5.95 24.36
CA MET A 1 8.86 5.14 23.79
C MET A 1 9.03 5.10 22.29
N VAL A 2 8.83 3.95 21.65
CA VAL A 2 8.92 3.82 20.18
C VAL A 2 7.62 4.33 19.58
N LYS A 3 7.74 5.23 18.61
CA LYS A 3 6.63 5.80 17.83
C LYS A 3 6.86 5.42 16.37
N VAL A 4 5.82 4.90 15.71
CA VAL A 4 5.86 4.62 14.27
C VAL A 4 4.82 5.53 13.62
N SER A 5 5.23 6.30 12.62
CA SER A 5 4.29 7.03 11.76
C SER A 5 4.57 6.78 10.29
N PHE A 6 3.50 6.75 9.50
CA PHE A 6 3.56 6.59 8.05
C PHE A 6 2.37 7.29 7.40
N LYS A 7 2.54 7.67 6.14
CA LYS A 7 1.46 8.21 5.33
C LYS A 7 0.69 7.08 4.66
N ALA A 8 -0.61 7.27 4.51
CA ALA A 8 -1.46 6.40 3.71
C ALA A 8 -2.53 7.22 2.98
N ILE A 9 -3.01 6.70 1.86
CA ILE A 9 -4.06 7.29 1.03
C ILE A 9 -5.31 6.42 1.15
N LEU A 10 -6.48 7.03 1.33
CA LEU A 10 -7.75 6.33 1.25
C LEU A 10 -8.05 5.95 -0.20
N THR A 11 -7.98 4.66 -0.54
CA THR A 11 -8.19 4.20 -1.92
C THR A 11 -9.54 3.53 -2.16
N SER A 12 -10.23 3.14 -1.08
CA SER A 12 -11.50 2.42 -1.19
C SER A 12 -12.44 2.83 -0.06
N LYS A 13 -13.68 3.13 -0.44
CA LYS A 13 -14.81 3.42 0.45
C LYS A 13 -16.00 2.62 -0.06
N SER A 14 -16.44 1.63 0.71
CA SER A 14 -17.53 0.72 0.30
C SER A 14 -18.51 0.47 1.44
N MET A 15 -19.78 0.24 1.12
CA MET A 15 -20.80 -0.14 2.07
C MET A 15 -21.12 -1.62 1.91
N THR A 16 -21.15 -2.35 3.01
CA THR A 16 -21.59 -3.76 3.04
C THR A 16 -22.52 -3.97 4.23
N ARG A 17 -22.84 -5.24 4.52
CA ARG A 17 -23.65 -5.64 5.67
C ARG A 17 -22.86 -6.54 6.60
N ASP A 18 -23.09 -6.37 7.90
CA ASP A 18 -22.61 -7.30 8.91
C ASP A 18 -23.52 -8.55 8.97
N PRO A 19 -23.21 -9.56 9.81
CA PRO A 19 -24.06 -10.73 9.99
C PRO A 19 -25.47 -10.46 10.54
N THR A 20 -25.69 -9.28 11.15
CA THR A 20 -27.02 -8.86 11.64
C THR A 20 -27.86 -8.20 10.56
N GLY A 21 -27.28 -7.93 9.39
CA GLY A 21 -27.91 -7.24 8.27
C GLY A 21 -27.75 -5.72 8.32
N SER A 22 -27.06 -5.19 9.34
CA SER A 22 -26.81 -3.77 9.55
C SER A 22 -25.75 -3.26 8.59
N HIS A 23 -25.87 -2.01 8.15
CA HIS A 23 -24.90 -1.39 7.25
C HIS A 23 -23.57 -1.09 7.96
N ILE A 24 -22.47 -1.41 7.28
CA ILE A 24 -21.11 -1.07 7.71
C ILE A 24 -20.35 -0.45 6.55
N ILE A 25 -19.56 0.59 6.86
CA ILE A 25 -18.72 1.32 5.93
C ILE A 25 -17.28 0.82 6.09
N ARG A 26 -16.69 0.35 5.00
CA ARG A 26 -15.30 -0.09 4.92
C ARG A 26 -14.46 0.98 4.24
N LEU A 27 -13.41 1.41 4.92
CA LEU A 27 -12.37 2.30 4.40
C LEU A 27 -11.05 1.54 4.30
N GLU A 28 -10.38 1.59 3.15
CA GLU A 28 -9.05 0.98 2.97
C GLU A 28 -8.00 2.05 2.67
N PHE A 29 -6.96 2.06 3.52
CA PHE A 29 -5.83 2.96 3.41
C PHE A 29 -4.59 2.19 3.00
N VAL A 30 -3.89 2.70 2.00
CA VAL A 30 -2.69 2.09 1.43
C VAL A 30 -1.54 3.09 1.34
N GLU A 31 -0.32 2.59 1.37
CA GLU A 31 0.86 3.36 0.99
C GLU A 31 1.29 2.96 -0.41
N GLU A 32 1.45 3.92 -1.30
CA GLU A 32 2.09 3.69 -2.59
C GLU A 32 3.60 3.60 -2.40
N ARG A 33 4.20 2.50 -2.87
CA ARG A 33 5.65 2.29 -2.83
C ARG A 33 6.17 1.93 -4.19
N GLU A 34 7.35 2.45 -4.52
CA GLU A 34 8.08 2.02 -5.70
C GLU A 34 8.64 0.62 -5.45
N LEU A 35 8.41 -0.30 -6.39
CA LEU A 35 9.10 -1.58 -6.38
C LEU A 35 10.58 -1.34 -6.68
N PRO A 36 11.49 -1.93 -5.89
CA PRO A 36 12.91 -1.84 -6.20
C PRO A 36 13.15 -2.47 -7.57
N THR A 37 13.59 -1.65 -8.52
CA THR A 37 13.99 -2.11 -9.85
C THR A 37 15.14 -3.09 -9.66
N PRO A 38 15.10 -4.31 -10.24
CA PRO A 38 16.22 -5.24 -10.16
C PRO A 38 17.47 -4.58 -10.73
N ILE A 39 18.46 -4.34 -9.86
CA ILE A 39 19.75 -3.81 -10.30
C ILE A 39 20.48 -4.97 -10.98
N ILE A 40 20.45 -5.00 -12.31
CA ILE A 40 21.31 -5.89 -13.08
C ILE A 40 22.72 -5.30 -13.00
N MET A 41 23.52 -5.81 -12.06
CA MET A 41 24.94 -5.50 -11.99
C MET A 41 25.64 -6.13 -13.19
N THR A 42 25.78 -5.41 -14.30
CA THR A 42 26.72 -5.78 -15.35
C THR A 42 28.13 -5.37 -14.91
N GLY A 43 28.71 -6.11 -13.97
CA GLY A 43 30.11 -5.96 -13.62
C GLY A 43 31.00 -6.31 -14.82
N GLN A 44 32.13 -5.60 -14.96
CA GLN A 44 33.13 -5.82 -16.03
C GLN A 44 33.81 -7.20 -15.98
N GLU A 45 33.50 -8.04 -14.97
CA GLU A 45 33.94 -9.44 -14.83
C GLU A 45 32.85 -10.46 -15.19
N ALA A 46 31.90 -10.08 -16.05
CA ALA A 46 30.97 -11.00 -16.66
C ALA A 46 31.72 -11.95 -17.62
N SER A 47 32.29 -13.02 -17.06
CA SER A 47 32.87 -14.16 -17.78
C SER A 47 31.98 -14.60 -18.94
N GLY A 48 32.54 -15.17 -20.01
CA GLY A 48 31.84 -15.47 -21.27
C GLY A 48 30.48 -16.18 -21.13
N ILE A 49 30.29 -16.93 -20.04
CA ILE A 49 29.03 -17.54 -19.62
C ILE A 49 27.91 -16.51 -19.47
N VAL A 50 28.17 -15.33 -18.90
CA VAL A 50 27.18 -14.26 -18.71
C VAL A 50 26.70 -13.69 -20.05
N ARG A 51 27.55 -13.59 -21.08
CA ARG A 51 27.12 -13.16 -22.42
C ARG A 51 26.20 -14.18 -23.09
N GLU A 52 26.43 -15.47 -22.85
CA GLU A 52 25.64 -16.56 -23.42
C GLU A 52 24.28 -16.73 -22.73
N ILE A 53 24.21 -16.53 -21.41
CA ILE A 53 22.95 -16.64 -20.66
C ILE A 53 22.18 -15.32 -20.56
N ALA A 54 22.80 -14.16 -20.85
CA ALA A 54 22.14 -12.85 -20.79
C ALA A 54 20.81 -12.77 -21.57
N PRO A 55 20.67 -13.31 -22.80
CA PRO A 55 19.40 -13.26 -23.52
C PRO A 55 18.30 -14.06 -22.79
N VAL A 56 18.65 -15.21 -22.24
CA VAL A 56 17.74 -16.08 -21.49
C VAL A 56 17.34 -15.43 -20.17
N VAL A 57 18.30 -14.86 -19.44
CA VAL A 57 18.05 -14.13 -18.20
C VAL A 57 17.19 -12.90 -18.46
N GLN A 58 17.43 -12.13 -19.53
CA GLN A 58 16.58 -11.00 -19.90
C GLN A 58 15.16 -11.43 -20.26
N GLN A 59 14.97 -12.58 -20.87
CA GLN A 59 13.65 -13.13 -21.19
C GLN A 59 12.92 -13.59 -19.92
N VAL A 60 13.63 -14.19 -18.96
CA VAL A 60 13.08 -14.56 -17.64
C VAL A 60 12.73 -13.31 -16.82
N VAL A 61 13.61 -12.31 -16.79
CA VAL A 61 13.37 -11.02 -16.11
C VAL A 61 12.21 -10.26 -16.74
N ARG A 62 12.04 -10.27 -18.07
CA ARG A 62 10.86 -9.68 -18.74
C ARG A 62 9.56 -10.45 -18.52
N SER A 63 9.64 -11.75 -18.21
CA SER A 63 8.45 -12.59 -17.96
C SER A 63 8.05 -12.65 -16.49
N MET A 64 8.89 -12.13 -15.58
CA MET A 64 8.48 -11.93 -14.20
C MET A 64 7.50 -10.76 -14.13
N PRO A 65 6.27 -10.97 -13.61
CA PRO A 65 5.39 -9.87 -13.29
C PRO A 65 6.10 -8.96 -12.27
N PHE A 66 5.84 -7.65 -12.34
CA PHE A 66 6.33 -6.64 -11.38
C PHE A 66 7.78 -6.11 -11.58
N ILE A 67 8.54 -6.51 -12.60
CA ILE A 67 9.91 -5.99 -12.86
C ILE A 67 9.96 -4.61 -13.57
N GLY A 68 8.83 -4.12 -14.08
CA GLY A 68 8.76 -2.80 -14.71
C GLY A 68 8.37 -1.71 -13.72
N GLY A 69 9.32 -1.18 -12.92
CA GLY A 69 9.17 0.09 -12.17
C GLY A 69 7.79 0.31 -11.52
N GLY A 70 7.17 -0.76 -11.03
CA GLY A 70 5.76 -0.73 -10.69
C GLY A 70 5.58 -0.07 -9.34
N LYS A 71 4.53 0.75 -9.20
CA LYS A 71 4.03 1.08 -7.87
C LYS A 71 3.34 -0.15 -7.32
N TYR A 72 3.74 -0.60 -6.13
CA TYR A 72 2.92 -1.53 -5.35
C TYR A 72 2.21 -0.77 -4.26
N VAL A 73 0.95 -1.13 -4.02
CA VAL A 73 0.16 -0.62 -2.91
C VAL A 73 0.36 -1.54 -1.71
N MET A 74 0.89 -1.00 -0.63
CA MET A 74 1.02 -1.68 0.65
C MET A 74 -0.21 -1.37 1.51
N PRO A 75 -1.07 -2.35 1.84
CA PRO A 75 -2.17 -2.13 2.77
C PRO A 75 -1.63 -1.66 4.13
N ARG A 76 -2.16 -0.54 4.62
CA ARG A 76 -1.71 0.09 5.87
C ARG A 76 -2.75 0.05 6.97
N LEU A 77 -4.03 0.24 6.63
CA LEU A 77 -5.13 0.19 7.58
C LEU A 77 -6.44 -0.14 6.86
N THR A 78 -7.29 -0.95 7.48
CA THR A 78 -8.69 -1.08 7.08
C THR A 78 -9.55 -0.72 8.27
N LEU A 79 -10.42 0.27 8.11
CA LEU A 79 -11.37 0.70 9.13
C LEU A 79 -12.76 0.22 8.72
N TRP A 80 -13.48 -0.35 9.68
CA TRP A 80 -14.88 -0.71 9.54
C TRP A 80 -15.66 0.12 10.54
N LEU A 81 -16.60 0.91 10.04
CA LEU A 81 -17.45 1.78 10.85
C LEU A 81 -18.89 1.32 10.70
N THR A 82 -19.62 1.35 11.80
CA THR A 82 -21.08 1.32 11.77
C THR A 82 -21.62 2.60 11.12
N GLU A 83 -22.87 2.58 10.68
CA GLU A 83 -23.56 3.76 10.16
C GLU A 83 -23.56 4.92 11.18
N ASP A 84 -23.85 4.62 12.45
CA ASP A 84 -23.83 5.60 13.54
C ASP A 84 -22.44 6.24 13.77
N GLU A 85 -21.36 5.48 13.63
CA GLU A 85 -19.99 6.00 13.75
C GLU A 85 -19.60 6.84 12.53
N TRP A 86 -19.99 6.39 11.33
CA TRP A 86 -19.78 7.12 10.09
C TRP A 86 -20.49 8.47 10.06
N ASP A 87 -21.73 8.51 10.55
CA ASP A 87 -22.53 9.73 10.60
C ASP A 87 -21.97 10.79 11.56
N LYS A 88 -21.30 10.35 12.63
CA LYS A 88 -20.63 11.23 13.60
C LYS A 88 -19.26 11.72 13.13
N LEU A 89 -18.68 11.08 12.12
CA LEU A 89 -17.34 11.39 11.64
C LEU A 89 -17.37 12.62 10.75
N GLU A 90 -16.85 13.74 11.26
CA GLU A 90 -16.74 14.99 10.50
C GLU A 90 -15.31 15.56 10.57
N PRO A 91 -14.67 15.88 9.42
CA PRO A 91 -15.19 15.69 8.07
C PRO A 91 -15.20 14.21 7.64
N LYS A 92 -16.17 13.85 6.80
CA LYS A 92 -16.18 12.53 6.15
C LYS A 92 -14.98 12.38 5.20
N PRO A 93 -14.18 11.30 5.33
CA PRO A 93 -13.05 11.01 4.44
C PRO A 93 -13.50 10.75 3.00
N ASP A 94 -12.69 11.21 2.05
CA ASP A 94 -12.90 10.94 0.63
C ASP A 94 -11.73 10.18 -0.02
N ILE A 95 -12.05 9.48 -1.10
CA ILE A 95 -11.06 8.72 -1.85
C ILE A 95 -10.02 9.70 -2.40
N GLY A 96 -8.75 9.38 -2.17
CA GLY A 96 -7.61 10.25 -2.48
C GLY A 96 -7.10 11.06 -1.28
N ASP A 97 -7.83 11.10 -0.15
CA ASP A 97 -7.37 11.80 1.05
C ASP A 97 -6.09 11.14 1.60
N GLU A 98 -5.08 11.97 1.87
CA GLU A 98 -3.87 11.59 2.59
C GLU A 98 -4.06 11.70 4.11
N VAL A 99 -3.66 10.65 4.82
CA VAL A 99 -3.66 10.59 6.28
C VAL A 99 -2.28 10.22 6.82
N GLU A 100 -1.94 10.78 7.98
CA GLU A 100 -0.84 10.26 8.80
C GLU A 100 -1.42 9.29 9.83
N ILE A 101 -0.93 8.05 9.81
CA ILE A 101 -1.25 7.04 10.82
C ILE A 101 -0.08 6.97 11.79
N ILE A 102 -0.38 7.17 13.08
CA ILE A 102 0.58 7.17 14.17
C ILE A 102 0.23 6.02 15.10
N VAL A 103 1.17 5.09 15.29
CA VAL A 103 1.06 3.99 16.23
C VAL A 103 2.05 4.21 17.37
N GLU A 104 1.50 4.35 18.56
CA GLU A 104 2.19 4.44 19.84
C GLU A 104 1.77 3.24 20.69
N GLY A 105 2.57 2.85 21.69
CA GLY A 105 2.37 1.59 22.43
C GLY A 105 0.97 1.37 23.03
N THR A 106 0.18 2.43 23.22
CA THR A 106 -1.17 2.40 23.78
C THR A 106 -2.24 3.07 22.91
N SER A 107 -1.87 3.61 21.75
CA SER A 107 -2.74 4.47 20.96
C SER A 107 -2.46 4.35 19.46
N VAL A 108 -3.53 4.36 18.68
CA VAL A 108 -3.46 4.56 17.22
C VAL A 108 -4.20 5.84 16.92
N THR A 109 -3.54 6.78 16.24
CA THR A 109 -4.13 8.05 15.83
C THR A 109 -4.09 8.16 14.31
N ILE A 110 -5.23 8.51 13.71
CA ILE A 110 -5.34 8.83 12.28
C ILE A 110 -5.52 10.34 12.18
N ARG A 111 -4.62 11.03 11.49
CA ARG A 111 -4.67 12.47 11.29
C ARG A 111 -4.85 12.79 9.83
N TYR A 112 -5.95 13.47 9.51
CA TYR A 112 -6.19 14.00 8.16
C TYR A 112 -5.27 15.19 7.91
N GLN A 113 -4.59 15.17 6.77
CA GLN A 113 -3.79 16.30 6.28
C GLN A 113 -4.72 17.16 5.42
N LYS A 114 -5.54 18.01 6.05
CA LYS A 114 -6.37 19.00 5.34
C LYS A 114 -5.71 20.38 5.36
#